data_AF-A0A6V7K9R7-F1
#
_entry.id   AF-A0A6V7K9R7-F1
#
_cell.length_a   1.000
_cell.length_b   1.000
_cell.length_c   1.000
_cell.angle_alpha   90.00
_cell.angle_beta   90.00
_cell.angle_gamma   90.00
#
_symmetry.space_group_name_H-M   'P 1'
#
loop_
_entity.id
_entity.type
_entity.pdbx_description
1 polymer ?
#
loop_
_entity_poly.entity_id
_entity_poly.type
_entity_poly.pdbx_seq_one_letter_code
_entity_poly.pdbx_strand_id
1 'polypeptide(L)'
;MQANTAVSPRVFTAIQNVDTKELSRCTHKEIRPLLPCLVRISLISPCDITKVCIEARKEILTILSGIESVNSIVALLSIDFHALETDVRKEQQL
;
A
#
# COMPACT_ATOMS: atom_id res chain seq x y z
N MET A 1 -12.46 11.30 18.68
CA MET A 1 -11.30 10.77 19.43
C MET A 1 -10.12 10.64 18.48
N GLN A 2 -9.12 11.51 18.57
CA GLN A 2 -7.87 11.33 17.83
C GLN A 2 -7.11 10.18 18.49
N ALA A 3 -7.02 9.04 17.80
CA ALA A 3 -6.11 7.98 18.23
C ALA A 3 -4.68 8.48 18.04
N ASN A 4 -3.84 8.36 19.07
CA ASN A 4 -2.43 8.71 18.99
C ASN A 4 -1.74 7.84 17.92
N THR A 5 -1.57 8.38 16.71
CA THR A 5 -0.92 7.74 15.55
C THR A 5 0.61 7.90 15.59
N ALA A 6 1.20 7.94 16.78
CA ALA A 6 2.65 8.02 16.90
C ALA A 6 3.26 6.70 16.39
N VAL A 7 3.97 6.79 15.27
CA VAL A 7 4.77 5.67 14.74
C VAL A 7 6.03 5.59 15.60
N SER A 8 6.31 4.41 16.16
CA SER A 8 7.52 4.24 16.96
C SER A 8 8.78 4.40 16.09
N PRO A 9 9.92 4.86 16.64
CA PRO A 9 11.15 5.01 15.87
C PRO A 9 11.56 3.72 15.15
N ARG A 10 11.38 2.55 15.79
CA ARG A 10 11.60 1.23 15.20
C ARG A 10 10.80 1.03 13.92
N VAL A 11 9.49 1.26 13.99
CA VAL A 11 8.56 1.05 12.87
C VAL A 11 8.84 2.07 11.75
N PHE A 12 9.18 3.30 12.12
CA PHE A 12 9.57 4.35 11.18
C PHE A 12 10.86 3.98 10.43
N THR A 13 11.89 3.50 11.15
CA THR A 13 13.14 3.04 10.54
C THR A 13 12.90 1.84 9.61
N ALA A 14 12.05 0.90 10.02
CA ALA A 14 11.72 -0.27 9.20
C ALA A 14 11.09 0.13 7.87
N ILE A 15 10.10 1.04 7.87
CA ILE A 15 9.47 1.50 6.62
C ILE A 15 10.41 2.36 5.77
N GLN A 16 11.25 3.20 6.40
CA GLN A 16 12.23 4.04 5.68
C GLN A 16 13.22 3.19 4.89
N ASN A 17 13.65 2.06 5.46
CA ASN A 17 14.62 1.16 4.84
C ASN A 17 13.96 0.01 4.04
N VAL A 18 12.63 -0.03 3.97
CA VAL A 18 11.86 -1.12 3.35
C VAL A 18 12.27 -2.49 3.92
N ASP A 19 12.48 -2.56 5.24
CA ASP A 19 12.78 -3.80 5.95
C ASP A 19 11.49 -4.61 6.13
N THR A 20 11.16 -5.40 5.11
CA THR A 20 9.92 -6.20 5.05
C THR A 20 9.86 -7.27 6.13
N LYS A 21 11.01 -7.75 6.61
CA LYS A 21 11.09 -8.70 7.72
C LYS A 21 10.67 -8.05 9.03
N GLU A 22 11.20 -6.88 9.36
CA GLU A 22 10.80 -6.17 10.59
C GLU A 22 9.35 -5.67 10.51
N LEU A 23 8.89 -5.24 9.33
CA LEU A 23 7.50 -4.87 9.09
C LEU A 23 6.53 -6.03 9.33
N SER A 24 6.91 -7.26 8.96
CA SER A 24 6.09 -8.47 9.20
C SER A 24 5.88 -8.80 10.68
N ARG A 25 6.77 -8.29 11.55
CA ARG A 25 6.71 -8.48 13.01
C ARG A 25 5.93 -7.38 13.72
N CYS A 26 5.47 -6.36 13.00
CA CYS A 26 4.68 -5.28 13.56
C CYS A 26 3.28 -5.78 13.92
N THR A 27 2.75 -5.31 15.05
CA THR A 27 1.35 -5.58 15.41
C THR A 27 0.39 -4.86 14.46
N HIS A 28 -0.86 -5.31 14.41
CA HIS A 28 -1.89 -4.65 13.61
C HIS A 28 -2.05 -3.15 13.95
N LYS A 29 -1.81 -2.75 15.21
CA LYS A 29 -1.86 -1.33 15.61
C LYS A 29 -0.69 -0.53 15.07
N GLU A 30 0.51 -1.11 15.05
CA GLU A 30 1.73 -0.49 14.53
C GLU A 30 1.73 -0.38 13.00
N ILE A 31 1.19 -1.40 12.30
CA ILE A 31 1.16 -1.42 10.84
C ILE A 31 0.05 -0.53 10.26
N ARG A 32 -1.06 -0.35 10.98
CA ARG A 32 -2.23 0.43 10.53
C ARG A 32 -1.89 1.82 9.95
N PRO A 33 -1.07 2.67 10.59
CA PRO A 33 -0.70 3.98 10.03
C PRO A 33 0.13 3.88 8.74
N LEU A 34 0.78 2.74 8.47
CA LEU A 34 1.60 2.51 7.29
C LEU A 34 0.82 1.92 6.10
N LEU A 35 -0.41 1.47 6.31
CA LEU A 35 -1.20 0.79 5.27
C LEU A 35 -1.33 1.58 3.97
N PRO A 36 -1.59 2.91 3.96
CA PRO A 36 -1.64 3.66 2.71
C PRO A 36 -0.33 3.57 1.92
N CYS A 37 0.82 3.66 2.59
CA CYS A 37 2.12 3.58 1.95
C CYS A 37 2.41 2.18 1.40
N LEU A 38 2.13 1.14 2.18
CA LEU A 38 2.34 -0.25 1.77
C LEU A 38 1.43 -0.65 0.60
N VAL A 39 0.18 -0.19 0.59
CA VAL A 39 -0.74 -0.39 -0.55
C VAL A 39 -0.23 0.33 -1.80
N ARG A 40 0.29 1.56 -1.68
CA ARG A 40 0.89 2.24 -2.84
C ARG A 40 2.07 1.45 -3.41
N ILE A 41 2.96 0.93 -2.56
CA ILE A 41 4.10 0.11 -2.99
C ILE A 41 3.62 -1.15 -3.73
N SER A 42 2.51 -1.76 -3.30
CA SER A 42 1.99 -2.97 -3.96
C SER A 42 1.28 -2.71 -5.29
N LEU A 43 0.59 -1.57 -5.43
CA LEU A 43 -0.17 -1.20 -6.64
C LEU A 43 0.71 -0.68 -7.78
N ILE A 44 1.87 -0.08 -7.47
CA ILE A 44 2.76 0.49 -8.51
C ILE A 44 3.53 -0.64 -9.20
N SER A 45 3.73 -0.51 -10.52
CA SER A 45 4.58 -1.43 -11.27
C SER A 45 6.03 -1.33 -10.77
N PRO A 46 6.69 -2.44 -10.41
CA PRO A 46 8.02 -2.39 -9.86
C PRO A 46 9.02 -1.90 -10.92
N CYS A 47 9.84 -0.91 -10.57
CA CYS A 47 10.97 -0.49 -11.41
C CYS A 47 12.13 -1.49 -11.37
N ASP A 48 12.22 -2.30 -10.31
CA ASP A 48 13.23 -3.33 -10.09
C ASP A 48 12.56 -4.72 -10.08
N ILE A 49 13.03 -5.62 -10.94
CA ILE A 49 12.54 -7.00 -11.07
C ILE A 49 13.56 -8.04 -10.61
N THR A 50 14.59 -7.62 -9.88
CA THR A 50 15.51 -8.56 -9.22
C THR A 50 14.76 -9.46 -8.26
N LYS A 51 15.29 -10.67 -8.04
CA LYS A 51 14.68 -11.65 -7.12
C LYS A 51 14.46 -11.06 -5.72
N VAL A 52 15.41 -10.27 -5.23
CA VAL A 52 15.31 -9.64 -3.90
C VAL A 52 14.11 -8.69 -3.83
N CYS A 53 13.91 -7.84 -4.83
CA CYS A 53 12.78 -6.93 -4.89
C CYS A 53 11.44 -7.69 -5.00
N ILE A 54 11.39 -8.75 -5.83
CA ILE A 54 10.20 -9.58 -5.98
C ILE A 54 9.81 -10.25 -4.66
N GLU A 55 10.76 -10.83 -3.92
CA GLU A 55 10.46 -11.45 -2.62
C GLU A 55 10.02 -10.42 -1.58
N ALA A 56 10.67 -9.27 -1.50
CA ALA A 56 10.23 -8.18 -0.61
C ALA A 56 8.79 -7.73 -0.92
N ARG A 57 8.44 -7.62 -2.21
CA ARG A 57 7.07 -7.29 -2.64
C ARG A 57 6.06 -8.36 -2.22
N LYS A 58 6.41 -9.64 -2.30
CA LYS A 58 5.55 -10.72 -1.80
C LYS A 58 5.32 -10.60 -0.30
N GLU A 59 6.37 -10.34 0.48
CA GLU A 59 6.24 -10.14 1.93
C GLU A 59 5.29 -8.96 2.25
N ILE A 60 5.39 -7.84 1.52
CA ILE A 60 4.46 -6.72 1.66
C ILE A 60 3.02 -7.14 1.35
N LEU A 61 2.80 -7.87 0.24
CA LEU A 61 1.47 -8.37 -0.11
C LEU A 61 0.92 -9.31 0.96
N THR A 62 1.77 -10.14 1.58
CA THR A 62 1.38 -11.00 2.70
C THR A 62 0.99 -10.19 3.94
N ILE A 63 1.73 -9.14 4.28
CA ILE A 63 1.36 -8.24 5.40
C ILE A 63 0.00 -7.60 5.17
N LEU A 64 -0.30 -7.21 3.94
CA LEU A 64 -1.59 -6.62 3.56
C LEU A 64 -2.72 -7.66 3.53
N SER A 65 -2.40 -8.92 3.23
CA SER A 65 -3.38 -10.00 3.20
C SER A 65 -3.93 -10.26 4.61
N GLY A 66 -5.26 -10.18 4.76
CA GLY A 66 -5.94 -10.36 6.06
C GLY A 66 -6.29 -9.06 6.79
N ILE A 67 -5.99 -7.89 6.22
CA ILE A 67 -6.39 -6.60 6.79
C ILE A 67 -7.56 -6.03 5.98
N GLU A 68 -8.77 -6.08 6.53
CA GLU A 68 -10.01 -5.66 5.85
C GLU A 68 -9.95 -4.22 5.30
N SER A 69 -9.38 -3.30 6.08
CA SER A 69 -9.27 -1.89 5.69
C SER A 69 -8.38 -1.65 4.46
N VAL A 70 -7.56 -2.62 4.07
CA VAL A 70 -6.75 -2.53 2.83
C VAL A 70 -7.65 -2.42 1.61
N ASN A 71 -8.78 -3.11 1.57
CA ASN A 71 -9.69 -3.07 0.42
C ASN A 71 -10.24 -1.66 0.18
N SER A 72 -10.63 -0.97 1.25
CA SER A 72 -11.07 0.43 1.16
C SER A 72 -9.94 1.36 0.70
N ILE A 73 -8.72 1.13 1.17
CA ILE A 73 -7.55 1.91 0.76
C ILE A 73 -7.21 1.66 -0.72
N VAL A 74 -7.27 0.41 -1.18
CA VAL A 74 -7.06 0.06 -2.59
C VAL A 74 -8.09 0.75 -3.46
N ALA A 75 -9.37 0.73 -3.09
CA ALA A 75 -10.43 1.44 -3.82
C ALA A 75 -10.19 2.95 -3.89
N LEU A 76 -9.70 3.57 -2.80
CA LEU A 76 -9.39 5.01 -2.77
C LEU A 76 -8.16 5.41 -3.57
N LEU A 77 -7.17 4.52 -3.68
CA LEU A 77 -5.89 4.80 -4.35
C LEU A 77 -5.83 4.31 -5.79
N SER A 78 -6.74 3.43 -6.18
CA SER A 78 -6.81 2.91 -7.54
C SER A 78 -7.50 3.90 -8.45
N ILE A 79 -7.03 4.00 -9.69
CA ILE A 79 -7.68 4.78 -10.74
C ILE A 79 -8.71 3.86 -11.42
N ASP A 80 -9.97 4.30 -11.48
CA ASP A 80 -10.99 3.65 -12.30
C ASP A 80 -10.83 4.08 -13.76
N PHE A 81 -10.06 3.29 -14.51
CA PHE A 81 -9.84 3.54 -15.93
C PHE A 81 -11.12 3.44 -16.76
N HIS A 82 -12.10 2.63 -16.34
CA HIS A 82 -13.34 2.46 -17.08
C HIS A 82 -14.26 3.68 -16.94
N ALA A 83 -14.39 4.21 -15.72
CA ALA A 83 -15.08 5.46 -15.48
C ALA A 83 -14.43 6.61 -16.26
N LEU A 84 -13.08 6.71 -16.19
CA LEU A 84 -12.33 7.73 -16.91
C LEU A 84 -12.50 7.62 -18.44
N GLU A 85 -12.42 6.41 -18.99
CA GLU A 85 -12.62 6.19 -20.43
C GLU A 85 -14.05 6.56 -20.86
N THR A 86 -15.05 6.23 -20.03
CA THR A 86 -16.45 6.57 -20.28
C THR A 86 -16.65 8.08 -20.33
N ASP A 87 -16.02 8.82 -19.43
CA ASP A 87 -16.13 10.28 -19.39
C ASP A 87 -15.43 10.94 -20.59
N VAL A 88 -14.23 10.47 -20.98
CA VAL A 88 -13.55 10.92 -22.20
C VAL A 88 -14.41 10.71 -23.45
N ARG A 89 -15.07 9.56 -23.57
CA ARG A 89 -15.96 9.27 -24.72
C ARG A 89 -17.16 10.21 -24.77
N LYS A 90 -17.73 10.59 -23.62
CA LYS A 90 -18.83 11.57 -23.57
C LYS A 90 -18.35 12.95 -24.01
N GLU A 91 -17.18 13.38 -23.55
CA GLU A 91 -16.59 14.68 -23.92
C GLU A 91 -16.28 14.78 -25.43
N GLN A 92 -15.86 13.68 -26.07
CA GLN A 92 -15.58 13.66 -27.52
C GLN A 92 -16.84 13.70 -28.41
N GLN A 93 -18.02 13.44 -27.84
CA GLN A 93 -19.30 13.45 -28.57
C GLN A 93 -20.06 14.79 -28.44
N LEU A 94 -19.51 15.74 -27.67
CA LEU A 94 -19.99 17.12 -27.51
C LEU A 94 -19.29 18.06 -28.51
#